data_AF-A0A0P4US00-F1
#
_entry.id   AF-A0A0P4US00-F1
#
_cell.length_a   1.000
_cell.length_b   1.000
_cell.length_c   1.000
_cell.angle_alpha   90.00
_cell.angle_beta   90.00
_cell.angle_gamma   90.00
#
_symmetry.space_group_name_H-M   'P 1'
#
loop_
_entity.id
_entity.type
_entity.pdbx_description
1 polymer ?
#
loop_
_entity_poly.entity_id
_entity_poly.type
_entity_poly.pdbx_seq_one_letter_code
_entity_poly.pdbx_strand_id
1 'polypeptide(L)' 'MDAETIKERIKLIESKRESLLKLMEQPNLGTLRIDVNQALEEMDILIDEFKQTFPEA' A
#
# COMPACT_ATOMS: atom_id res chain seq x y z
N MET A 1 -16.65 -5.01 11.84
CA MET A 1 -15.31 -5.57 11.55
C MET A 1 -14.48 -5.34 12.78
N ASP A 2 -13.79 -6.37 13.26
CA ASP A 2 -12.91 -6.25 14.42
C ASP A 2 -11.61 -5.52 14.06
N ALA A 3 -11.02 -4.84 15.05
CA ALA A 3 -9.76 -4.10 14.87
C ALA A 3 -8.62 -5.02 14.41
N GLU A 4 -8.62 -6.29 14.86
CA GLU A 4 -7.66 -7.30 14.39
C GLU A 4 -7.82 -7.60 12.90
N THR A 5 -9.06 -7.70 12.39
CA THR A 5 -9.31 -7.89 10.96
C THR A 5 -8.80 -6.71 10.14
N ILE A 6 -8.93 -5.48 10.65
CA ILE A 6 -8.39 -4.29 9.97
C ILE A 6 -6.86 -4.33 9.95
N LYS A 7 -6.22 -4.66 11.08
CA LYS A 7 -4.76 -4.85 11.17
C LYS A 7 -4.24 -5.89 10.17
N GLU A 8 -4.91 -7.03 10.04
CA GLU A 8 -4.54 -8.06 9.06
C GLU A 8 -4.67 -7.56 7.61
N ARG A 9 -5.74 -6.82 7.30
CA ARG A 9 -5.91 -6.23 5.96
C ARG A 9 -4.83 -5.20 5.65
N ILE A 10 -4.40 -4.42 6.63
CA ILE A 10 -3.29 -3.47 6.45
C ILE A 10 -1.98 -4.19 6.16
N LYS A 11 -1.67 -5.29 6.86
CA LYS A 11 -0.49 -6.13 6.52
C LYS A 11 -0.53 -6.63 5.07
N LEU A 12 -1.71 -7.02 4.58
CA LEU A 12 -1.88 -7.42 3.18
C LEU A 12 -1.64 -6.23 2.22
N ILE A 13 -2.06 -5.03 2.59
CA ILE A 13 -1.82 -3.81 1.81
C ILE A 13 -0.33 -3.48 1.79
N GLU A 14 0.38 -3.55 2.92
CA GLU A 14 1.83 -3.34 2.99
C GLU A 14 2.60 -4.35 2.10
N SER A 15 2.21 -5.62 2.10
CA SER A 15 2.81 -6.64 1.21
C SER A 15 2.57 -6.35 -0.27
N LYS A 16 1.36 -5.89 -0.63
CA LYS A 16 1.05 -5.48 -2.01
C LYS A 16 1.83 -4.24 -2.42
N ARG A 17 2.05 -3.30 -1.49
CA ARG A 17 2.87 -2.10 -1.72
C ARG A 17 4.30 -2.50 -2.06
N GLU A 18 4.89 -3.43 -1.30
CA GLU A 18 6.21 -3.96 -1.60
C GLU A 18 6.29 -4.59 -3.00
N SER A 19 5.23 -5.28 -3.43
CA SER A 19 5.16 -5.86 -4.76
C SER A 19 5.12 -4.80 -5.87
N LEU A 20 4.39 -3.70 -5.65
CA LEU A 20 4.34 -2.57 -6.59
C LEU A 20 5.67 -1.80 -6.63
N LEU A 21 6.38 -1.68 -5.51
CA LEU A 21 7.73 -1.12 -5.49
C LEU A 21 8.70 -1.94 -6.34
N LYS A 22 8.68 -3.27 -6.21
CA LYS A 22 9.49 -4.16 -7.08
C LYS A 22 9.11 -4.03 -8.55
N LEU A 23 7.82 -3.82 -8.83
CA LEU A 23 7.35 -3.58 -10.19
C LEU A 23 7.93 -2.25 -10.74
N MET A 24 7.99 -1.20 -9.92
CA MET A 24 8.57 0.10 -10.31
C MET A 24 10.07 0.05 -10.65
N GLU A 25 10.79 -0.94 -10.17
CA GLU A 25 12.20 -1.17 -10.52
C GLU A 25 12.36 -1.72 -11.96
N GLN A 26 11.29 -2.24 -12.57
CA GLN A 26 11.35 -2.75 -13.93
C GLN A 26 11.38 -1.60 -14.96
N PRO A 27 12.34 -1.61 -15.90
CA PRO A 27 12.55 -0.50 -16.84
C PRO A 27 11.46 -0.41 -17.94
N ASN A 28 10.62 -1.43 -18.09
CA ASN A 28 9.71 -1.61 -19.23
C ASN A 28 8.22 -1.45 -18.86
N LEU A 29 7.89 -0.67 -17.83
CA LEU A 29 6.48 -0.43 -17.43
C LEU A 29 5.70 0.44 -18.43
N GLY A 30 6.37 1.31 -19.18
CA GLY A 30 5.69 2.24 -20.09
C GLY A 30 4.64 3.07 -19.36
N THR A 31 3.40 3.06 -19.87
CA THR A 31 2.26 3.81 -19.30
C THR A 31 1.84 3.31 -17.92
N LEU A 32 2.04 2.01 -17.63
CA LEU A 32 1.69 1.40 -16.35
C LEU A 32 2.46 2.02 -15.18
N ARG A 33 3.58 2.69 -15.44
CA ARG A 33 4.38 3.37 -14.42
C ARG A 33 3.58 4.46 -13.70
N ILE A 34 2.72 5.17 -14.42
CA ILE A 34 1.89 6.23 -13.85
C ILE A 34 0.85 5.60 -12.91
N ASP A 35 0.17 4.56 -13.38
CA ASP A 35 -0.85 3.85 -12.59
C ASP A 35 -0.26 3.20 -11.35
N VAL A 36 0.95 2.63 -11.44
CA VAL A 36 1.64 2.00 -10.31
C VAL A 36 2.11 3.04 -9.29
N ASN A 37 2.61 4.20 -9.74
CA ASN A 37 2.91 5.31 -8.83
C ASN A 37 1.66 5.80 -8.11
N GLN A 38 0.55 6.00 -8.82
CA GLN A 38 -0.71 6.44 -8.22
C GLN A 38 -1.20 5.42 -7.19
N ALA A 39 -1.17 4.12 -7.52
CA ALA A 39 -1.56 3.07 -6.58
C ALA A 39 -0.66 3.05 -5.33
N LEU A 40 0.65 3.26 -5.47
CA LEU A 40 1.58 3.37 -4.34
C LEU A 40 1.24 4.56 -3.44
N GLU A 41 0.95 5.74 -4.01
CA GLU A 41 0.54 6.92 -3.26
C GLU A 41 -0.76 6.69 -2.49
N GLU A 42 -1.79 6.11 -3.13
CA GLU A 42 -3.06 5.79 -2.46
C GLU A 42 -2.87 4.78 -1.31
N MET A 43 -2.00 3.79 -1.51
CA MET A 43 -1.67 2.82 -0.47
C MET A 43 -0.92 3.45 0.70
N ASP A 44 0.00 4.39 0.43
CA ASP A 44 0.73 5.13 1.46
C ASP A 44 -0.20 6.00 2.30
N ILE A 45 -1.14 6.71 1.66
CA ILE A 45 -2.17 7.49 2.35
C ILE A 45 -3.01 6.59 3.25
N LEU A 46 -3.49 5.46 2.74
CA LEU A 46 -4.34 4.54 3.50
C LEU A 46 -3.60 3.92 4.70
N ILE A 47 -2.30 3.61 4.55
CA ILE A 47 -1.47 3.11 5.65
C ILE A 47 -1.26 4.22 6.71
N ASP A 48 -1.07 5.47 6.30
CA ASP A 48 -0.92 6.60 7.22
C ASP A 48 -2.22 6.86 8.00
N GLU A 49 -3.36 6.94 7.31
CA GLU A 49 -4.68 7.08 7.93
C GLU A 49 -4.97 5.95 8.93
N PHE A 50 -4.56 4.73 8.61
CA PHE A 50 -4.65 3.61 9.54
C PHE A 50 -3.81 3.83 10.79
N LYS A 51 -2.55 4.24 10.65
CA LYS A 51 -1.65 4.52 11.79
C LYS A 51 -2.18 5.65 12.67
N GLN A 52 -2.79 6.68 12.07
CA GLN A 52 -3.43 7.77 12.80
C GLN A 52 -4.68 7.29 13.55
N THR A 53 -5.47 6.39 12.95
CA THR A 53 -6.70 5.85 13.55
C THR A 53 -6.38 4.83 14.66
N PHE A 54 -5.30 4.06 14.52
CA PHE A 54 -4.87 3.02 15.44
C PHE A 54 -3.41 3.21 15.89
N PRO A 55 -3.12 4.24 16.71
CA PRO A 55 -1.75 4.59 17.11
C PRO A 55 -1.06 3.55 18.01
N GLU A 56 -1.82 2.63 18.62
CA GLU A 56 -1.31 1.52 19.45
C GLU A 56 -1.14 0.20 18.66
N ALA A 57 -1.18 0.26 17.31
CA ALA A 57 -1.18 -0.92 16.46
C ALA A 57 0.17 -1.61 16.28
#